data_AF-A0A846PDF5-F1
#
_entry.id   AF-A0A846PDF5-F1
#
_cell.length_a   1.000
_cell.length_b   1.000
_cell.length_c   1.000
_cell.angle_alpha   90.00
_cell.angle_beta   90.00
_cell.angle_gamma   90.00
#
_symmetry.space_group_name_H-M   'P 1'
#
loop_
_entity.id
_entity.type
_entity.pdbx_description
1 polymer ?
#
loop_
_entity_poly.entity_id
_entity_poly.type
_entity_poly.pdbx_seq_one_letter_code
_entity_poly.pdbx_strand_id
1 'polypeptide(L)'
;MMILEILSLVLIAEILVIILWKYEGKRRARKTTQHETDLRLTYKRYKELYPNSTLSYREYKQLQARKAYKKAVSSMKITRMVR
;
A
#
# COMPACT_ATOMS: atom_id res chain seq x y z
N MET A 1 -0.94 -19.72 -42.52
CA MET A 1 -0.15 -19.92 -41.29
C MET A 1 0.34 -18.61 -40.69
N MET A 2 0.95 -17.70 -41.46
CA MET A 2 1.53 -16.44 -40.96
C MET A 2 0.55 -15.53 -40.17
N ILE A 3 -0.69 -15.38 -40.62
CA ILE A 3 -1.69 -14.50 -39.96
C ILE A 3 -2.12 -15.05 -38.60
N LEU A 4 -2.20 -16.38 -38.45
CA LEU A 4 -2.58 -17.02 -37.19
C LEU A 4 -1.48 -16.85 -36.13
N GLU A 5 -0.22 -16.88 -36.54
CA GLU A 5 0.93 -16.66 -35.65
C GLU A 5 1.07 -15.20 -35.21
N ILE A 6 0.75 -14.26 -36.10
CA ILE A 6 0.74 -12.83 -35.74
C ILE A 6 -0.38 -12.57 -34.72
N LEU A 7 -1.57 -13.15 -34.92
CA LEU A 7 -2.68 -13.02 -33.97
C LEU A 7 -2.35 -13.64 -32.60
N SER A 8 -1.71 -14.81 -32.57
CA SER A 8 -1.32 -15.44 -31.30
C SER A 8 -0.27 -14.64 -30.54
N LEU A 9 0.71 -14.05 -31.23
CA LEU A 9 1.71 -13.16 -30.61
C LEU A 9 1.09 -11.90 -30.00
N VAL A 10 0.13 -11.27 -30.69
CA VAL A 10 -0.58 -10.10 -30.15
C VAL A 10 -1.35 -10.46 -28.89
N LEU A 11 -2.04 -11.60 -28.88
CA LEU A 11 -2.79 -12.10 -27.73
C LEU A 11 -1.88 -12.34 -26.52
N ILE A 12 -0.71 -12.95 -26.74
CA ILE A 12 0.28 -13.19 -25.67
C ILE A 12 0.82 -11.86 -25.13
N ALA A 13 1.08 -10.87 -25.98
CA ALA A 13 1.56 -9.56 -25.58
C ALA A 13 0.55 -8.83 -24.67
N GLU A 14 -0.75 -8.86 -24.99
CA GLU A 14 -1.77 -8.25 -24.14
C GLU A 14 -1.86 -8.92 -22.77
N ILE A 15 -1.78 -10.26 -22.74
CA ILE A 15 -1.78 -11.02 -21.48
C ILE A 15 -0.58 -10.63 -20.61
N LEU A 16 0.61 -10.49 -21.21
CA LEU A 16 1.82 -10.07 -20.50
C LEU A 16 1.69 -8.67 -19.90
N VAL A 17 1.11 -7.72 -20.65
CA VAL A 17 0.87 -6.35 -20.18
C VAL A 17 -0.07 -6.36 -18.96
N ILE A 18 -1.16 -7.12 -19.02
CA ILE A 18 -2.12 -7.23 -17.91
C ILE A 18 -1.46 -7.84 -16.66
N ILE A 19 -0.63 -8.88 -16.83
CA ILE A 19 0.09 -9.52 -15.73
C ILE A 19 1.07 -8.54 -15.06
N LEU A 20 1.85 -7.80 -15.87
CA LEU A 20 2.78 -6.78 -15.37
C LEU A 20 2.05 -5.70 -14.57
N TRP A 21 0.94 -5.18 -15.09
CA TRP A 21 0.11 -4.18 -14.42
C TRP A 21 -0.42 -4.66 -13.06
N LYS A 22 -0.92 -5.90 -12.99
CA LYS A 22 -1.35 -6.50 -11.72
C LYS A 22 -0.20 -6.67 -10.73
N TYR A 23 1.01 -6.98 -11.20
CA TYR A 23 2.16 -7.19 -10.33
C TYR A 23 2.63 -5.88 -9.67
N GLU A 24 2.63 -4.77 -10.42
CA GLU A 24 2.97 -3.45 -9.87
C GLU A 24 1.94 -2.96 -8.85
N GLY A 25 0.64 -3.14 -9.15
CA GLY A 25 -0.45 -2.76 -8.23
C GLY A 25 -0.36 -3.49 -6.89
N LYS A 26 -0.08 -4.80 -6.91
CA LYS A 26 0.11 -5.60 -5.69
C LYS A 26 1.32 -5.16 -4.87
N ARG A 27 2.44 -4.79 -5.51
CA ARG A 27 3.63 -4.29 -4.80
C ARG A 27 3.37 -2.96 -4.10
N ARG A 28 2.63 -2.04 -4.73
CA ARG A 28 2.28 -0.74 -4.12
C ARG A 28 1.37 -0.92 -2.91
N ALA A 29 0.28 -1.70 -3.06
CA ALA A 29 -0.65 -1.95 -1.96
C ALA A 29 0.04 -2.60 -0.74
N ARG A 30 0.91 -3.59 -0.98
CA ARG A 30 1.62 -4.29 0.10
C ARG A 30 2.58 -3.38 0.87
N LYS A 31 3.30 -2.50 0.17
CA LYS A 31 4.18 -1.51 0.80
C LYS A 31 3.39 -0.53 1.67
N THR A 32 2.24 -0.06 1.20
CA THR A 32 1.38 0.83 2.00
C THR A 32 0.89 0.14 3.27
N THR A 33 0.37 -1.09 3.17
CA THR A 33 -0.13 -1.84 4.34
C THR A 33 0.98 -2.16 5.35
N GLN A 34 2.18 -2.53 4.89
CA GLN A 34 3.33 -2.75 5.78
C GLN A 34 3.71 -1.47 6.51
N HIS A 35 3.83 -0.37 5.78
CA HIS A 35 4.14 0.93 6.37
C HIS A 35 3.09 1.39 7.39
N GLU A 36 1.81 1.08 7.16
CA GLU A 36 0.75 1.35 8.13
C GLU A 36 0.87 0.52 9.41
N THR A 37 1.27 -0.74 9.28
CA THR A 37 1.48 -1.65 10.41
C THR A 37 2.73 -1.26 11.20
N ASP A 38 3.79 -0.88 10.49
CA ASP A 38 5.09 -0.52 11.08
C ASP A 38 5.04 0.80 11.84
N LEU A 39 4.11 1.69 11.49
CA LEU A 39 3.87 2.92 12.25
C LEU A 39 3.37 2.65 13.68
N ARG A 40 3.04 1.41 14.05
CA ARG A 40 2.71 1.02 15.43
C ARG A 40 3.96 0.73 16.28
N LEU A 41 5.13 0.53 15.67
CA LEU A 41 6.38 0.29 16.39
C LEU A 41 6.89 1.55 17.10
N THR A 42 7.95 1.41 17.87
CA THR A 42 8.69 2.55 18.43
C THR A 42 9.52 3.23 17.34
N TYR A 43 9.73 4.54 17.47
CA TYR A 43 10.50 5.33 16.49
C TYR A 43 11.88 4.74 16.15
N LYS A 44 12.59 4.21 17.16
CA LYS A 44 13.91 3.57 16.97
C LYS A 44 13.85 2.40 16.00
N ARG A 45 12.95 1.43 16.23
CA ARG A 45 12.75 0.27 15.34
C ARG A 45 12.23 0.67 13.96
N TYR A 46 11.38 1.70 13.91
CA TYR A 46 10.89 2.22 12.64
C TYR A 46 12.03 2.81 11.78
N LYS A 47 12.98 3.53 12.37
CA LYS A 47 14.17 4.02 11.65
C LYS A 47 15.14 2.92 11.25
N GLU A 48 15.22 1.82 12.01
CA GLU A 48 15.99 0.64 11.62
C GLU A 48 15.40 -0.04 10.37
N LEU A 49 14.07 -0.12 10.28
CA LEU A 49 13.36 -0.68 9.11
C LEU A 49 13.36 0.26 7.90
N TYR A 50 13.30 1.57 8.14
CA TYR A 50 13.24 2.60 7.11
C TYR A 50 14.34 3.65 7.32
N PRO A 51 15.63 3.28 7.11
CA PRO A 51 16.76 4.18 7.36
C PRO A 51 16.69 5.44 6.50
N ASN A 52 16.23 5.28 5.25
CA ASN A 52 16.06 6.35 4.26
C ASN A 52 14.88 7.29 4.55
N SER A 53 14.10 7.05 5.61
CA SER A 53 13.02 7.97 5.99
C SER A 53 13.62 9.27 6.55
N THR A 54 13.21 10.40 5.98
CA THR A 54 13.55 11.77 6.43
C THR A 54 12.74 12.22 7.64
N LEU A 55 11.92 11.33 8.19
CA LEU A 55 10.89 11.64 9.16
C LEU A 55 11.49 11.89 10.55
N SER A 56 11.23 13.06 11.12
CA SER A 56 11.66 13.40 12.48
C SER A 56 10.80 12.71 13.54
N TYR A 57 11.31 12.56 14.76
CA TYR A 57 10.57 12.00 15.89
C TYR A 57 9.23 12.72 16.13
N ARG A 58 9.22 14.06 16.03
CA ARG A 58 8.02 14.87 16.23
C ARG A 58 6.97 14.57 15.16
N GLU A 59 7.39 14.49 13.90
CA GLU A 59 6.53 14.16 12.76
C GLU A 59 5.99 12.74 12.87
N TYR A 60 6.82 11.80 13.33
CA TYR A 60 6.44 10.41 13.56
C TYR A 60 5.30 10.30 14.58
N LYS A 61 5.44 11.00 15.71
CA LYS A 61 4.40 11.04 16.75
C LYS A 61 3.11 11.70 16.26
N GLN A 62 3.21 12.78 15.47
CA GLN A 62 2.03 13.41 14.85
C GLN A 62 1.33 12.45 13.88
N LEU A 63 2.09 11.69 13.10
CA LEU A 63 1.57 10.66 12.19
C LEU A 63 0.85 9.54 12.95
N GLN A 64 1.44 9.05 14.05
CA GLN A 64 0.78 8.08 14.93
C GLN A 64 -0.55 8.62 15.49
N ALA A 65 -0.55 9.85 16.00
CA ALA A 65 -1.74 10.49 16.55
C ALA A 65 -2.84 10.69 15.50
N ARG A 66 -2.49 11.19 14.32
CA ARG A 66 -3.44 11.35 13.19
C ARG A 66 -4.07 10.03 12.78
N LYS A 67 -3.30 8.94 12.73
CA LYS A 67 -3.85 7.61 12.41
C LYS A 67 -4.73 7.06 13.52
N ALA A 68 -4.33 7.20 14.78
CA ALA A 68 -5.15 6.79 15.92
C ALA A 68 -6.50 7.53 15.93
N TYR A 69 -6.47 8.85 15.70
CA TYR A 69 -7.66 9.68 15.56
C TYR A 69 -8.55 9.22 14.39
N LYS A 70 -7.98 9.02 13.19
CA LYS A 70 -8.73 8.54 12.01
C LYS A 70 -9.43 7.20 12.29
N LYS A 71 -8.75 6.27 12.97
CA LYS A 71 -9.30 4.97 13.35
C LYS A 71 -10.42 5.09 14.40
N ALA A 72 -10.24 5.95 15.40
CA ALA A 72 -11.26 6.20 16.43
C ALA A 72 -12.53 6.82 15.81
N VAL A 73 -12.36 7.82 14.94
CA VAL A 73 -13.47 8.47 14.22
C VAL A 73 -14.16 7.50 13.26
N SER A 74 -13.42 6.67 12.52
CA SER A 74 -14.06 5.66 11.65
C SER A 74 -14.89 4.67 12.46
N SER A 75 -14.41 4.25 13.63
CA SER A 75 -15.14 3.37 14.54
C SER A 75 -16.42 4.03 15.06
N MET A 76 -16.33 5.27 15.56
CA MET A 76 -17.50 6.06 15.99
C MET A 76 -18.51 6.30 14.87
N LYS A 77 -18.05 6.51 13.63
CA LYS A 77 -18.93 6.70 12.47
C LYS A 77 -19.69 5.41 12.13
N ILE A 78 -19.02 4.26 12.20
CA ILE A 78 -19.64 2.95 11.95
C ILE A 78 -20.67 2.63 13.04
N THR A 79 -20.35 2.83 14.32
CA THR A 79 -21.29 2.53 15.42
C THR A 79 -22.50 3.47 15.45
N ARG A 80 -22.37 4.71 14.96
CA ARG A 80 -23.52 5.62 14.78
C ARG A 80 -24.45 5.25 13.61
N MET A 81 -23.98 4.49 12.63
CA MET A 81 -24.82 3.97 11.55
C MET A 81 -25.60 2.71 11.96
N VAL A 82 -25.21 2.06 13.07
CA VAL A 82 -25.90 0.88 13.63
C VAL A 82 -26.88 1.33 14.72
N ARG A 83 -27.73 2.32 14.44
CA ARG A 83 -28.81 2.72 15.35
C ARG A 83 -30.17 2.41 14.77
#